data_AF-A0AAN9GHK5-F1
#
_entry.id   AF-A0AAN9GHK5-F1
#
_cell.length_a   1.000
_cell.length_b   1.000
_cell.length_c   1.000
_cell.angle_alpha   90.00
_cell.angle_beta   90.00
_cell.angle_gamma   90.00
#
_symmetry.space_group_name_H-M   'P 1'
#
loop_
_entity.id
_entity.type
_entity.pdbx_description
1 polymer ?
#
loop_
_entity_poly.entity_id
_entity_poly.type
_entity_poly.pdbx_seq_one_letter_code
_entity_poly.pdbx_strand_id
1 'polypeptide(L)'
;MVGNGNAELRDFDSQTGRLDSLYFSLLASRKEWKDLWFVIRELLMLSHGQASVERGFSVNKEIMTDNMKGRTLVAQRHVTDHIANVGGAEKVMLSKKLLYNAASARQRYSEYLEAEKEKKKNETHVQKRKADMDEIQTLQAKKRKIEDCAADLLKSADAFAEKAEHTQNFNFIAKSNALRKSAKTKKDEVASLEKEIHQKFDNLKN
;
A
#
# COMPACT_ATOMS: atom_id res chain seq x y z
N MET A 1 53.88 7.43 30.47
CA MET A 1 54.66 6.99 29.29
C MET A 1 54.02 7.61 28.06
N VAL A 2 54.66 8.61 27.45
CA VAL A 2 54.15 9.29 26.26
C VAL A 2 54.38 8.37 25.06
N GLY A 3 53.37 7.57 24.74
CA GLY A 3 53.40 6.62 23.64
C GLY A 3 53.53 7.32 22.29
N ASN A 4 54.41 6.76 21.46
CA ASN A 4 54.95 7.27 20.21
C ASN A 4 53.88 7.27 19.08
N GLY A 5 52.78 7.99 19.25
CA GLY A 5 51.62 7.95 18.33
C GLY A 5 51.93 8.32 16.88
N ASN A 6 53.06 9.00 16.62
CA ASN A 6 53.55 9.28 15.27
C ASN A 6 54.13 8.05 14.56
N ALA A 7 54.68 7.08 15.29
CA ALA A 7 55.20 5.84 14.69
C ALA A 7 54.02 4.94 14.28
N GLU A 8 53.02 4.77 15.15
CA GLU A 8 51.81 3.98 14.85
C GLU A 8 51.02 4.52 13.64
N LEU A 9 51.00 5.84 13.44
CA LEU A 9 50.39 6.45 12.25
C LEU A 9 51.24 6.28 10.98
N ARG A 10 52.57 6.31 11.10
CA ARG A 10 53.50 6.19 9.95
C ARG A 10 53.62 4.76 9.44
N ASP A 11 53.54 3.80 10.35
CA ASP A 11 53.68 2.37 10.05
C ASP A 11 52.31 1.70 9.82
N PHE A 12 51.22 2.48 9.80
CA PHE A 12 49.88 1.94 9.57
C PHE A 12 49.70 1.51 8.11
N ASP A 13 49.41 0.23 7.92
CA ASP A 13 48.99 -0.31 6.63
C ASP A 13 47.46 -0.46 6.59
N SER A 14 46.84 0.23 5.63
CA SER A 14 45.39 0.19 5.41
C SER A 14 44.86 -1.16 4.90
N GLN A 15 45.71 -2.05 4.39
CA GLN A 15 45.30 -3.37 3.90
C GLN A 15 45.17 -4.40 5.02
N THR A 16 45.96 -4.24 6.09
CA THR A 16 46.02 -5.19 7.21
C THR A 16 45.44 -4.61 8.50
N GLY A 17 45.46 -3.29 8.66
CA GLY A 17 45.02 -2.59 9.86
C GLY A 17 43.60 -2.01 9.76
N ARG A 18 42.92 -1.95 10.91
CA ARG A 18 41.62 -1.30 11.06
C ARG A 18 41.79 0.15 11.50
N LEU A 19 41.35 1.08 10.64
CA LEU A 19 41.48 2.52 10.86
C LEU A 19 40.73 3.00 12.11
N ASP A 20 39.57 2.41 12.40
CA ASP A 20 38.76 2.71 13.59
C ASP A 20 39.45 2.28 14.89
N SER A 21 40.09 1.10 14.88
CA SER A 21 40.89 0.62 16.02
C SER A 21 42.10 1.52 16.29
N LEU A 22 42.77 1.99 15.23
CA LEU A 22 43.92 2.90 15.32
C LEU A 22 43.52 4.26 15.91
N TYR A 23 42.47 4.89 15.41
CA TYR A 23 42.04 6.18 15.94
C TYR A 23 41.47 6.06 17.36
N PHE A 24 40.82 4.95 17.69
CA PHE A 24 40.36 4.68 19.04
C PHE A 24 41.55 4.60 20.02
N SER A 25 42.60 3.83 19.71
CA SER A 25 43.77 3.71 20.58
C SER A 25 44.50 5.05 20.75
N LEU A 26 44.64 5.83 19.68
CA LEU A 26 45.40 7.08 19.68
C LEU A 26 44.65 8.24 20.36
N LEU A 27 43.35 8.37 20.11
CA LEU A 27 42.58 9.58 20.43
C LEU A 27 41.61 9.40 21.61
N ALA A 28 40.97 8.24 21.76
CA ALA A 28 39.89 8.07 22.73
C ALA A 28 40.36 8.18 24.20
N SER A 29 41.63 7.83 24.46
CA SER A 29 42.21 7.87 25.81
C SER A 29 42.70 9.27 26.23
N ARG A 30 42.73 10.25 25.32
CA ARG A 30 43.31 11.58 25.58
C ARG A 30 42.22 12.63 25.73
N LYS A 31 42.06 13.17 26.96
CA LYS A 31 41.06 14.21 27.25
C LYS A 31 41.24 15.48 26.40
N GLU A 32 42.48 15.84 26.07
CA GLU A 32 42.81 17.01 25.27
C GLU A 32 42.24 16.95 23.84
N TRP A 33 41.98 15.75 23.32
CA TRP A 33 41.53 15.52 21.95
C TRP A 33 40.08 15.01 21.89
N LYS A 34 39.31 15.22 22.95
CA LYS A 34 37.93 14.74 23.04
C LYS A 34 37.04 15.25 21.91
N ASP A 35 37.18 16.52 21.54
CA ASP A 35 36.38 17.13 20.47
C ASP A 35 36.79 16.58 19.09
N LEU A 36 38.09 16.38 18.88
CA LEU A 36 38.62 15.75 17.66
C LEU A 36 38.17 14.28 17.55
N TRP A 37 38.22 13.53 18.65
CA TRP A 37 37.72 12.15 18.71
C TRP A 37 36.22 12.09 18.42
N PHE A 38 35.43 13.04 18.92
CA PHE A 38 34.01 13.11 18.60
C PHE A 38 33.79 13.29 17.10
N VAL A 39 34.46 14.26 16.46
CA VAL A 39 34.35 14.49 15.01
C VAL A 39 34.78 13.27 14.20
N ILE A 40 35.91 12.65 14.55
CA ILE A 40 36.41 11.46 13.85
C ILE A 40 35.48 10.27 14.04
N ARG A 41 34.92 10.09 15.25
CA ARG A 41 33.93 9.05 15.50
C ARG A 41 32.68 9.26 14.65
N GLU A 42 32.13 10.46 14.60
CA GLU A 42 30.98 10.75 13.72
C GLU A 42 31.35 10.52 12.25
N LEU A 43 32.54 10.95 11.81
CA LEU A 43 33.02 10.75 10.43
C LEU A 43 33.20 9.27 10.05
N LEU A 44 33.69 8.44 10.97
CA LEU A 44 33.85 6.99 10.76
C LEU A 44 32.52 6.23 10.88
N MET A 45 31.52 6.82 11.54
CA MET A 45 30.15 6.30 11.62
C MET A 45 29.29 6.74 10.44
N LEU A 46 29.64 7.86 9.78
CA LEU A 46 29.07 8.23 8.49
C LEU A 46 29.45 7.13 7.50
N SER A 47 28.45 6.38 7.04
CA SER A 47 28.66 5.25 6.15
C SER A 47 29.39 5.72 4.88
N HIS A 48 30.63 5.28 4.71
CA HIS A 48 31.40 5.56 3.50
C HIS A 48 30.89 4.62 2.39
N GLY A 49 29.78 5.01 1.77
CA GLY A 49 29.18 4.31 0.63
C GLY A 49 28.19 3.19 0.99
N GLN A 50 27.61 2.60 -0.07
CA GLN A 50 26.62 1.52 0.00
C GLN A 50 27.20 0.20 0.54
N ALA A 51 28.48 0.10 0.91
CA ALA A 51 29.15 -1.15 1.24
C ALA A 51 28.44 -1.99 2.33
N SER A 52 27.87 -1.36 3.37
CA SER A 52 27.12 -2.09 4.40
C SER A 52 25.76 -2.59 3.88
N VAL A 53 25.13 -1.83 2.99
CA VAL A 53 23.88 -2.19 2.31
C VAL A 53 24.14 -3.29 1.26
N GLU A 54 25.21 -3.17 0.49
CA GLU A 54 25.70 -4.14 -0.50
C GLU A 54 26.13 -5.45 0.15
N ARG A 55 26.79 -5.40 1.32
CA ARG A 55 27.06 -6.59 2.13
C ARG A 55 25.76 -7.24 2.59
N GLY A 56 24.78 -6.44 3.01
CA GLY A 56 23.42 -6.91 3.31
C GLY A 56 22.78 -7.61 2.12
N PHE A 57 22.89 -7.03 0.91
CA PHE A 57 22.40 -7.63 -0.33
C PHE A 57 23.13 -8.89 -0.75
N SER A 58 24.46 -8.96 -0.58
CA SER A 58 25.23 -10.17 -0.87
C SER A 58 24.79 -11.32 0.02
N VAL A 59 24.64 -11.07 1.32
CA VAL A 59 24.17 -12.12 2.24
C VAL A 59 22.70 -12.45 2.00
N ASN A 60 21.87 -11.47 1.61
CA ASN A 60 20.49 -11.75 1.19
C ASN A 60 20.45 -12.61 -0.07
N LYS A 61 21.37 -12.41 -1.03
CA LYS A 61 21.48 -13.20 -2.25
C LYS A 61 21.83 -14.65 -1.95
N GLU A 62 22.68 -14.91 -0.96
CA GLU A 62 23.05 -16.28 -0.54
C GLU A 62 21.89 -17.06 0.08
N ILE A 63 21.01 -16.38 0.83
CA ILE A 63 19.83 -17.01 1.44
C ILE A 63 18.61 -17.01 0.51
N MET A 64 18.66 -16.25 -0.59
CA MET A 64 17.51 -16.07 -1.47
C MET A 64 17.28 -17.30 -2.34
N THR A 65 16.07 -17.85 -2.30
CA THR A 65 15.58 -18.85 -3.23
C THR A 65 14.42 -18.31 -4.07
N ASP A 66 14.15 -18.96 -5.19
CA ASP A 66 13.05 -18.58 -6.08
C ASP A 66 11.69 -18.65 -5.35
N ASN A 67 10.80 -17.71 -5.69
CA ASN A 67 9.43 -17.63 -5.15
C ASN A 67 9.32 -17.33 -3.65
N MET A 68 10.34 -16.74 -3.02
CA MET A 68 10.23 -16.27 -1.64
C MET A 68 9.49 -14.94 -1.52
N LYS A 69 8.58 -14.86 -0.54
CA LYS A 69 7.99 -13.60 -0.09
C LYS A 69 8.95 -12.88 0.87
N GLY A 70 8.87 -11.55 0.94
CA GLY A 70 9.73 -10.74 1.83
C GLY A 70 9.68 -11.17 3.30
N ARG A 71 8.52 -11.61 3.80
CA ARG A 71 8.38 -12.15 5.17
C ARG A 71 9.25 -13.39 5.40
N THR A 72 9.34 -14.28 4.42
CA THR A 72 10.17 -15.49 4.51
C THR A 72 11.65 -15.13 4.48
N LEU A 73 12.04 -14.19 3.62
CA LEU A 73 13.41 -13.70 3.53
C LEU A 73 13.87 -13.09 4.87
N VAL A 74 13.06 -12.24 5.49
CA VAL A 74 13.34 -11.65 6.81
C VAL A 74 13.44 -12.73 7.89
N ALA A 75 12.54 -13.72 7.89
CA ALA A 75 12.60 -14.83 8.85
C ALA A 75 13.88 -15.67 8.69
N GLN A 76 14.26 -16.01 7.46
CA GLN A 76 15.52 -16.71 7.20
C GLN A 76 16.72 -15.89 7.63
N ARG A 77 16.70 -14.58 7.37
CA ARG A 77 17.75 -13.66 7.79
C ARG A 77 17.97 -13.68 9.30
N HIS A 78 16.88 -13.63 10.07
CA HIS A 78 16.97 -13.73 11.53
C HIS A 78 17.59 -15.05 11.98
N VAL A 79 17.27 -16.16 11.32
CA VAL A 79 17.84 -17.47 11.63
C VAL A 79 19.33 -17.53 11.29
N THR A 80 19.73 -17.08 10.09
CA THR A 80 21.13 -17.11 9.67
C THR A 80 22.01 -16.17 10.48
N ASP A 81 21.53 -14.96 10.79
CA ASP A 81 22.25 -14.02 11.65
C ASP A 81 22.41 -14.58 13.07
N HIS A 82 21.39 -15.26 13.61
CA HIS A 82 21.50 -15.92 14.91
C HIS A 82 22.52 -17.06 14.91
N ILE A 83 22.51 -17.91 13.88
CA ILE A 83 23.48 -19.01 13.75
C ILE A 83 24.92 -18.47 13.64
N ALA A 84 25.11 -17.41 12.85
CA ALA A 84 26.41 -16.74 12.71
C ALA A 84 26.88 -16.16 14.06
N ASN A 85 25.98 -15.50 14.79
CA ASN A 85 26.29 -14.92 16.10
C ASN A 85 26.66 -15.97 17.17
N VAL A 86 26.02 -17.14 17.14
CA VAL A 86 26.30 -18.25 18.05
C VAL A 86 27.57 -19.03 17.64
N GLY A 87 28.14 -18.73 16.48
CA GLY A 87 29.39 -19.31 16.00
C GLY A 87 29.23 -20.71 15.43
N GLY A 88 28.08 -20.99 14.81
CA GLY A 88 27.76 -22.24 14.13
C GLY A 88 26.48 -22.92 14.61
N ALA A 89 25.88 -23.76 13.76
CA ALA A 89 24.62 -24.44 14.06
C ALA A 89 24.72 -25.41 15.23
N GLU A 90 25.89 -26.01 15.45
CA GLU A 90 26.15 -26.97 16.54
C GLU A 90 26.06 -26.35 17.94
N LYS A 91 26.30 -25.04 18.04
CA LYS A 91 26.33 -24.30 19.30
C LYS A 91 24.95 -23.73 19.66
N VAL A 92 23.94 -23.91 18.81
CA VAL A 92 22.58 -23.41 19.04
C VAL A 92 21.89 -24.22 20.13
N MET A 93 21.54 -23.57 21.24
CA MET A 93 20.86 -24.22 22.36
C MET A 93 19.43 -24.62 21.99
N LEU A 94 19.12 -25.92 22.10
CA LEU A 94 17.77 -26.46 21.87
C LEU A 94 16.87 -26.22 23.09
N SER A 95 16.27 -25.03 23.14
CA SER A 95 15.29 -24.71 24.19
C SER A 95 13.96 -25.46 23.99
N LYS A 96 13.25 -25.76 25.09
CA LYS A 96 11.88 -26.33 25.04
C LYS A 96 10.92 -25.49 24.18
N LYS A 97 11.07 -24.16 24.21
CA LYS A 97 10.28 -23.24 23.39
C LYS A 97 10.56 -23.42 21.90
N LEU A 98 11.83 -23.62 21.51
CA LEU A 98 12.20 -23.85 20.12
C LEU A 98 11.59 -25.16 19.60
N LEU A 99 11.68 -26.23 20.39
CA LEU A 99 11.08 -27.53 20.06
C LEU A 99 9.56 -27.45 19.91
N TYR A 100 8.88 -26.75 20.83
CA TYR A 100 7.44 -26.53 20.73
C TYR A 100 7.06 -25.76 19.45
N ASN A 101 7.78 -24.67 19.14
CA ASN A 101 7.52 -23.90 17.93
C ASN A 101 7.77 -24.72 16.64
N ALA A 102 8.78 -25.58 16.64
CA ALA A 102 9.05 -26.48 15.53
C ALA A 102 7.93 -27.53 15.36
N ALA A 103 7.46 -28.13 16.46
CA ALA A 103 6.36 -29.09 16.44
C ALA A 103 5.05 -28.47 15.93
N SER A 104 4.74 -27.24 16.33
CA SER A 104 3.54 -26.52 15.89
C SER A 104 3.68 -25.79 14.55
N ALA A 105 4.85 -25.81 13.91
CA ALA A 105 5.13 -25.02 12.70
C ALA A 105 4.18 -25.39 11.54
N ARG A 106 3.93 -26.70 11.35
CA ARG A 106 3.04 -27.18 10.29
C ARG A 106 1.59 -26.73 10.50
N GLN A 107 1.10 -26.83 11.73
CA GLN A 107 -0.25 -26.37 12.08
C GLN A 107 -0.41 -24.87 11.80
N ARG A 108 0.52 -24.05 12.31
CA ARG A 108 0.52 -22.59 12.10
C ARG A 108 0.58 -22.22 10.62
N TYR A 109 1.31 -22.99 9.83
CA TYR A 109 1.35 -22.79 8.38
C TYR A 109 0.01 -23.11 7.71
N SER A 110 -0.68 -24.16 8.15
CA SER A 110 -2.03 -24.48 7.65
C SER A 110 -3.03 -23.37 7.99
N GLU A 111 -3.03 -22.92 9.25
CA GLU A 111 -3.88 -21.80 9.72
C GLU A 111 -3.59 -20.53 8.92
N TYR A 112 -2.31 -20.23 8.65
CA TYR A 112 -1.91 -19.10 7.81
C TYR A 112 -2.46 -19.22 6.38
N LEU A 113 -2.39 -20.40 5.76
CA LEU A 113 -2.90 -20.60 4.40
C LEU A 113 -4.42 -20.47 4.32
N GLU A 114 -5.15 -20.97 5.32
CA GLU A 114 -6.60 -20.79 5.43
C GLU A 114 -6.96 -19.32 5.59
N ALA A 115 -6.26 -18.60 6.47
CA ALA A 115 -6.46 -17.17 6.64
C ALA A 115 -6.13 -16.38 5.35
N GLU A 116 -5.10 -16.76 4.60
CA GLU A 116 -4.77 -16.12 3.30
C GLU A 116 -5.85 -16.39 2.25
N LYS A 117 -6.45 -17.58 2.23
CA LYS A 117 -7.59 -17.89 1.35
C LYS A 117 -8.82 -17.07 1.71
N GLU A 118 -9.18 -16.99 2.99
CA GLU A 118 -10.34 -16.22 3.44
C GLU A 118 -10.15 -14.73 3.21
N LYS A 119 -8.95 -14.18 3.40
CA LYS A 119 -8.65 -12.78 3.03
C LYS A 119 -8.90 -12.51 1.56
N LYS A 120 -8.43 -13.38 0.65
CA LYS A 120 -8.67 -13.22 -0.80
C LYS A 120 -10.15 -13.30 -1.16
N LYS A 121 -10.89 -14.24 -0.54
CA LYS A 121 -12.36 -14.31 -0.74
C LYS A 121 -13.04 -13.03 -0.27
N ASN A 122 -12.69 -12.54 0.91
CA ASN A 122 -13.27 -11.32 1.46
C ASN A 122 -12.90 -10.09 0.62
N GLU A 123 -11.65 -9.96 0.17
CA GLU A 123 -11.21 -8.89 -0.72
C GLU A 123 -11.99 -8.89 -2.04
N THR A 124 -12.16 -10.05 -2.68
CA THR A 124 -12.94 -10.15 -3.92
C THR A 124 -14.42 -9.83 -3.70
N HIS A 125 -15.00 -10.27 -2.58
CA HIS A 125 -16.38 -9.93 -2.22
C HIS A 125 -16.55 -8.44 -1.96
N VAL A 126 -15.64 -7.81 -1.21
CA VAL A 126 -15.64 -6.37 -0.95
C VAL A 126 -15.46 -5.57 -2.25
N GLN A 127 -14.59 -6.01 -3.14
CA GLN A 127 -14.39 -5.37 -4.44
C GLN A 127 -15.64 -5.45 -5.32
N LYS A 128 -16.28 -6.62 -5.40
CA LYS A 128 -17.55 -6.80 -6.14
C LYS A 128 -18.64 -5.89 -5.58
N ARG A 129 -18.85 -5.94 -4.26
CA ARG A 129 -19.83 -5.10 -3.58
C ARG A 129 -19.57 -3.61 -3.82
N LYS A 130 -18.31 -3.17 -3.82
CA LYS A 130 -17.95 -1.79 -4.14
C LYS A 130 -18.29 -1.44 -5.59
N ALA A 131 -17.96 -2.30 -6.55
CA ALA A 131 -18.29 -2.08 -7.96
C ALA A 131 -19.82 -1.98 -8.18
N ASP A 132 -20.60 -2.86 -7.56
CA ASP A 132 -22.06 -2.82 -7.65
C ASP A 132 -22.64 -1.52 -7.03
N MET A 133 -22.08 -1.06 -5.91
CA MET A 133 -22.47 0.21 -5.29
C MET A 133 -22.11 1.42 -6.15
N ASP A 134 -20.93 1.42 -6.77
CA ASP A 134 -20.51 2.47 -7.69
C ASP A 134 -21.44 2.50 -8.92
N GLU A 135 -21.80 1.34 -9.47
CA GLU A 135 -22.75 1.24 -10.58
C GLU A 135 -24.13 1.79 -10.20
N ILE A 136 -24.65 1.45 -9.02
CA ILE A 136 -25.91 2.02 -8.51
C ILE A 136 -25.84 3.55 -8.43
N GLN A 137 -24.73 4.11 -7.93
CA GLN A 137 -24.56 5.56 -7.87
C GLN A 137 -24.57 6.19 -9.26
N THR A 138 -23.94 5.56 -10.26
CA THR A 138 -23.99 6.06 -11.65
C THR A 138 -25.40 6.04 -12.23
N LEU A 139 -26.17 4.97 -11.97
CA LEU A 139 -27.57 4.86 -12.40
C LEU A 139 -28.46 5.90 -11.71
N GLN A 140 -28.26 6.14 -10.40
CA GLN A 140 -28.97 7.19 -9.67
C GLN A 140 -28.66 8.59 -10.21
N ALA A 141 -27.39 8.87 -10.53
CA ALA A 141 -26.99 10.13 -11.14
C ALA A 141 -27.60 10.32 -12.54
N LYS A 142 -27.65 9.23 -13.34
CA LYS A 142 -28.31 9.24 -14.66
C LYS A 142 -29.81 9.49 -14.52
N LYS A 143 -30.48 8.79 -13.61
CA LYS A 143 -31.91 8.97 -13.31
C LYS A 143 -32.20 10.44 -13.00
N ARG A 144 -31.46 11.04 -12.05
CA ARG A 144 -31.64 12.44 -11.65
C ARG A 144 -31.51 13.41 -12.83
N LYS A 145 -30.50 13.23 -13.69
CA LYS A 145 -30.31 14.06 -14.89
C LYS A 145 -31.49 13.97 -15.87
N ILE A 146 -32.07 12.79 -16.04
CA ILE A 146 -33.21 12.60 -16.92
C ILE A 146 -34.48 13.22 -16.31
N GLU A 147 -34.67 13.09 -14.99
CA GLU A 147 -35.76 13.74 -14.25
C GLU A 147 -35.70 15.26 -14.38
N ASP A 148 -34.53 15.86 -14.14
CA ASP A 148 -34.31 17.31 -14.28
C ASP A 148 -34.63 17.76 -15.72
N CYS A 149 -34.16 17.00 -16.72
CA CYS A 149 -34.42 17.33 -18.11
C CYS A 149 -35.90 17.16 -18.50
N ALA A 150 -36.60 16.18 -17.95
CA ALA A 150 -38.05 16.02 -18.15
C ALA A 150 -38.82 17.18 -17.50
N ALA A 151 -38.41 17.65 -16.33
CA ALA A 151 -38.99 18.82 -15.68
C ALA A 151 -38.81 20.10 -16.50
N ASP A 152 -37.61 20.32 -17.05
CA ASP A 152 -37.34 21.50 -17.89
C ASP A 152 -38.08 21.48 -19.23
N LEU A 153 -38.27 20.29 -19.83
CA LEU A 153 -39.13 20.12 -21.00
C LEU A 153 -40.60 20.46 -20.69
N LEU A 154 -41.09 20.08 -19.50
CA LEU A 154 -42.46 20.41 -19.08
C LEU A 154 -42.63 21.91 -18.85
N LYS A 155 -41.71 22.57 -18.13
CA LYS A 155 -41.71 24.03 -17.95
C LYS A 155 -41.71 24.76 -19.29
N SER A 156 -40.88 24.31 -20.23
CA SER A 156 -40.81 24.88 -21.58
C SER A 156 -42.12 24.68 -22.34
N ALA A 157 -42.74 23.50 -22.21
CA ALA A 157 -44.02 23.20 -22.83
C ALA A 157 -45.15 24.08 -22.27
N ASP A 158 -45.18 24.31 -20.96
CA ASP A 158 -46.17 25.16 -20.31
C ASP A 158 -45.99 26.62 -20.72
N ALA A 159 -44.75 27.13 -20.80
CA ALA A 159 -44.46 28.46 -21.33
C ALA A 159 -44.90 28.64 -22.79
N PHE A 160 -44.80 27.60 -23.64
CA PHE A 160 -45.34 27.63 -25.00
C PHE A 160 -46.86 27.58 -25.03
N ALA A 161 -47.51 26.88 -24.09
CA ALA A 161 -48.96 26.86 -23.97
C ALA A 161 -49.51 28.23 -23.57
N GLU A 162 -48.93 28.87 -22.54
CA GLU A 162 -49.30 30.24 -22.12
C GLU A 162 -49.11 31.24 -23.27
N LYS A 163 -47.98 31.18 -23.99
CA LYS A 163 -47.76 32.04 -25.17
C LYS A 163 -48.80 31.80 -26.26
N ALA A 164 -49.24 30.55 -26.45
CA ALA A 164 -50.28 30.23 -27.43
C ALA A 164 -51.62 30.86 -27.04
N GLU A 165 -51.97 30.86 -25.75
CA GLU A 165 -53.19 31.49 -25.25
C GLU A 165 -53.17 33.01 -25.48
N HIS A 166 -52.05 33.68 -25.18
CA HIS A 166 -51.91 35.12 -25.37
C HIS A 166 -51.86 35.55 -26.83
N THR A 167 -51.24 34.76 -27.71
CA THR A 167 -51.01 35.12 -29.13
C THR A 167 -51.99 34.48 -30.10
N GLN A 168 -52.83 33.55 -29.63
CA GLN A 168 -53.75 32.73 -30.44
C GLN A 168 -53.07 31.97 -31.60
N ASN A 169 -51.76 31.72 -31.50
CA ASN A 169 -50.99 31.08 -32.55
C ASN A 169 -50.86 29.57 -32.31
N PHE A 170 -51.55 28.78 -33.14
CA PHE A 170 -51.59 27.32 -33.08
C PHE A 170 -50.21 26.64 -33.22
N ASN A 171 -49.20 27.30 -33.83
CA ASN A 171 -47.86 26.73 -33.93
C ASN A 171 -47.20 26.51 -32.56
N PHE A 172 -47.53 27.35 -31.56
CA PHE A 172 -47.00 27.18 -30.21
C PHE A 172 -47.62 25.98 -29.48
N ILE A 173 -48.89 25.64 -29.77
CA ILE A 173 -49.53 24.42 -29.26
C ILE A 173 -48.83 23.18 -29.82
N ALA A 174 -48.51 23.16 -31.12
CA ALA A 174 -47.78 22.05 -31.73
C ALA A 174 -46.40 21.83 -31.07
N LYS A 175 -45.67 22.93 -30.81
CA LYS A 175 -44.38 22.89 -30.09
C LYS A 175 -44.53 22.40 -28.65
N SER A 176 -45.53 22.90 -27.90
CA SER A 176 -45.82 22.46 -26.53
C SER A 176 -46.11 20.96 -26.48
N ASN A 177 -46.95 20.44 -27.37
CA ASN A 177 -47.29 19.02 -27.45
C ASN A 177 -46.08 18.14 -27.80
N ALA A 178 -45.21 18.59 -28.71
CA ALA A 178 -43.97 17.88 -29.02
C ALA A 178 -43.06 17.75 -27.80
N LEU A 179 -42.91 18.82 -27.01
CA LEU A 179 -42.12 18.81 -25.78
C LEU A 179 -42.74 17.94 -24.70
N ARG A 180 -44.07 17.96 -24.52
CA ARG A 180 -44.79 17.06 -23.60
C ARG A 180 -44.61 15.59 -23.97
N LYS A 181 -44.64 15.26 -25.26
CA LYS A 181 -44.36 13.90 -25.74
C LYS A 181 -42.93 13.48 -25.40
N SER A 182 -41.95 14.35 -25.61
CA SER A 182 -40.55 14.09 -25.25
C SER A 182 -40.34 13.96 -23.73
N ALA A 183 -41.02 14.77 -22.92
CA ALA A 183 -40.99 14.65 -21.47
C ALA A 183 -41.60 13.31 -21.00
N LYS A 184 -42.70 12.85 -21.64
CA LYS A 184 -43.31 11.56 -21.35
C LYS A 184 -42.33 10.40 -21.61
N THR A 185 -41.67 10.39 -22.77
CA THR A 185 -40.67 9.34 -23.08
C THR A 185 -39.52 9.31 -22.08
N LYS A 186 -39.08 10.47 -21.58
CA LYS A 186 -38.04 10.55 -20.53
C LYS A 186 -38.54 10.04 -19.18
N LYS A 187 -39.80 10.27 -18.83
CA LYS A 187 -40.41 9.68 -17.61
C LYS A 187 -40.52 8.16 -17.70
N ASP A 188 -40.83 7.63 -18.88
CA ASP A 188 -40.84 6.17 -19.10
C ASP A 188 -39.43 5.58 -18.95
N GLU A 189 -38.39 6.28 -19.44
CA GLU A 189 -36.99 5.91 -19.22
C GLU A 189 -36.62 5.91 -17.73
N VAL A 190 -37.02 6.93 -16.97
CA VAL A 190 -36.82 7.00 -15.51
C VAL A 190 -37.45 5.80 -14.80
N ALA A 191 -38.69 5.44 -15.15
CA ALA A 191 -39.37 4.29 -14.55
C ALA A 191 -38.64 2.96 -14.86
N SER A 192 -37.99 2.86 -16.03
CA SER A 192 -37.19 1.69 -16.37
C SER A 192 -35.90 1.63 -15.55
N LEU A 193 -35.20 2.76 -15.37
CA LEU A 193 -34.00 2.87 -14.54
C LEU A 193 -34.30 2.62 -13.05
N GLU A 194 -35.45 3.04 -12.55
CA GLU A 194 -35.86 2.75 -11.17
C GLU A 194 -35.99 1.25 -10.90
N LYS A 195 -36.58 0.50 -11.85
CA LYS A 195 -36.68 -0.96 -11.75
C LYS A 195 -35.30 -1.61 -11.73
N GLU A 196 -34.40 -1.15 -12.59
CA GLU A 196 -33.02 -1.65 -12.66
C GLU A 196 -32.24 -1.36 -11.36
N ILE A 197 -32.36 -0.15 -10.82
CA ILE A 197 -31.76 0.23 -9.53
C ILE A 197 -32.31 -0.65 -8.41
N HIS A 198 -33.63 -0.85 -8.33
CA HIS A 198 -34.25 -1.71 -7.32
C HIS A 198 -33.76 -3.15 -7.41
N GLN A 199 -33.72 -3.71 -8.62
CA GLN A 199 -33.22 -5.07 -8.84
C GLN A 199 -31.76 -5.22 -8.41
N LYS A 200 -30.90 -4.25 -8.73
CA LYS A 200 -29.50 -4.25 -8.28
C LYS A 200 -29.38 -4.12 -6.75
N PHE A 201 -30.22 -3.30 -6.11
CA PHE A 201 -30.26 -3.21 -4.65
C PHE A 201 -30.69 -4.51 -3.97
N ASP A 202 -31.66 -5.22 -4.54
CA ASP A 202 -32.12 -6.50 -3.99
C ASP A 202 -31.06 -7.60 -4.16
N ASN A 203 -30.34 -7.60 -5.28
CA ASN A 203 -29.19 -8.48 -5.50
C ASN A 203 -28.02 -8.22 -4.53
N LEU A 204 -27.90 -7.00 -3.98
CA LEU A 204 -26.88 -6.63 -2.99
C LEU A 204 -27.24 -7.01 -1.54
N LYS A 205 -28.53 -7.28 -1.27
CA LYS A 205 -29.01 -7.69 0.06
C LYS A 205 -28.96 -9.21 0.26
N ASN A 206 -29.00 -9.96 -0.83
CA ASN A 206 -28.85 -11.42 -0.87
C ASN A 206 -27.38 -11.82 -0.90
#